data_AF-A0A7W6JTE2-F1
#
_entry.id   AF-A0A7W6JTE2-F1
#
_cell.length_a   1.000
_cell.length_b   1.000
_cell.length_c   1.000
_cell.angle_alpha   90.00
_cell.angle_beta   90.00
_cell.angle_gamma   90.00
#
_symmetry.space_group_name_H-M   'P 1'
#
loop_
_entity.id
_entity.type
_entity.pdbx_description
1 polymer ?
#
loop_
_entity_poly.entity_id
_entity_poly.type
_entity_poly.pdbx_seq_one_letter_code
_entity_poly.pdbx_strand_id
1 'polypeptide(L)'
;MSIRPLFPLLALLATANATAPDWRLETGEPPAHFAARILDRPEGDLNIVDAPWNGRRTIFADYQRGELQNNYTVSFRELFALVQQPDGAWGKIAVTTGEEEGGDAEVAAIGFANADRDADRELIVILKWPQQHYDYSGAFYEVRLFDTPAIGKPALTYLEGLSKKFGGVGCECSSREGGDTHYRFKTIAAVKQELKRLGY
;
A
#
# COMPACT_ATOMS: atom_id res chain seq x y z
N MET A 1 3.55 67.65 -5.28
CA MET A 1 2.65 66.47 -5.30
C MET A 1 2.89 65.74 -6.62
N SER A 2 3.49 64.55 -6.56
CA SER A 2 3.85 63.74 -7.74
C SER A 2 3.06 62.44 -7.67
N ILE A 3 2.20 62.21 -8.66
CA ILE A 3 1.37 61.00 -8.78
C ILE A 3 2.09 60.07 -9.76
N ARG A 4 2.57 58.93 -9.27
CA ARG A 4 3.06 57.83 -10.12
C ARG A 4 1.87 56.92 -10.47
N PRO A 5 1.69 56.50 -11.73
CA PRO A 5 0.68 55.52 -12.07
C PRO A 5 1.21 54.10 -11.76
N LEU A 6 0.41 53.31 -11.05
CA LEU A 6 0.58 51.86 -10.94
C LEU A 6 0.14 51.21 -12.26
N PHE A 7 1.04 50.49 -12.93
CA PHE A 7 0.68 49.50 -13.94
C PHE A 7 0.49 48.14 -13.24
N PRO A 8 -0.67 47.47 -13.37
CA PRO A 8 -0.79 46.09 -12.93
C PRO A 8 -0.20 45.17 -14.00
N LEU A 9 0.86 44.45 -13.63
CA LEU A 9 1.43 43.38 -14.43
C LEU A 9 0.50 42.15 -14.33
N LEU A 10 -0.29 41.89 -15.36
CA LEU A 10 -1.15 40.70 -15.44
C LEU A 10 -0.27 39.51 -15.85
N ALA A 11 0.17 38.72 -14.88
CA ALA A 11 0.89 37.46 -15.15
C ALA A 11 -0.12 36.38 -15.57
N LEU A 12 -0.12 36.02 -16.86
CA LEU A 12 -0.88 34.91 -17.41
C LEU A 12 -0.19 33.60 -17.00
N LEU A 13 -0.67 32.95 -15.94
CA LEU A 13 -0.24 31.60 -15.55
C LEU A 13 -0.86 30.59 -16.53
N ALA A 14 -0.07 30.16 -17.52
CA ALA A 14 -0.40 28.99 -18.33
C ALA A 14 -0.24 27.73 -17.46
N THR A 15 -1.34 27.22 -16.93
CA THR A 15 -1.39 25.91 -16.27
C THR A 15 -1.34 24.82 -17.35
N ALA A 16 -0.16 24.22 -17.55
CA ALA A 16 -0.07 22.98 -18.33
C ALA A 16 -0.80 21.87 -17.54
N ASN A 17 -1.98 21.48 -17.99
CA ASN A 17 -2.64 20.27 -17.51
C ASN A 17 -1.84 19.08 -18.04
N ALA A 18 -0.96 18.51 -17.22
CA ALA A 18 -0.39 17.20 -17.49
C ALA A 18 -1.55 16.19 -17.55
N THR A 19 -1.83 15.67 -18.74
CA THR A 19 -2.76 14.57 -18.92
C THR A 19 -2.24 13.35 -18.16
N ALA A 20 -3.08 12.77 -17.32
CA ALA A 20 -2.75 11.52 -16.64
C ALA A 20 -2.36 10.44 -17.66
N PRO A 21 -1.40 9.55 -17.35
CA PRO A 21 -1.04 8.46 -18.25
C PRO A 21 -2.25 7.59 -18.62
N ASP A 22 -2.48 7.34 -19.91
CA ASP A 22 -3.56 6.46 -20.42
C ASP A 22 -3.07 5.01 -20.48
N TRP A 23 -2.84 4.40 -19.31
CA TRP A 23 -2.45 2.99 -19.28
C TRP A 23 -3.64 2.08 -19.60
N ARG A 24 -3.46 1.18 -20.56
CA ARG A 24 -4.47 0.18 -20.95
C ARG A 24 -3.88 -1.22 -20.93
N LEU A 25 -4.70 -2.16 -20.49
CA LEU A 25 -4.39 -3.59 -20.54
C LEU A 25 -4.57 -4.06 -21.98
N GLU A 26 -3.54 -4.67 -22.55
CA GLU A 26 -3.60 -5.23 -23.90
C GLU A 26 -4.39 -6.55 -23.92
N THR A 27 -4.92 -6.91 -25.09
CA THR A 27 -5.71 -8.15 -25.21
C THR A 27 -4.82 -9.36 -24.95
N GLY A 28 -5.15 -10.13 -23.89
CA GLY A 28 -4.38 -11.31 -23.49
C GLY A 28 -3.15 -11.00 -22.63
N GLU A 29 -2.90 -9.74 -22.27
CA GLU A 29 -1.78 -9.36 -21.39
C GLU A 29 -1.99 -9.92 -19.97
N PRO A 30 -1.04 -10.71 -19.42
CA PRO A 30 -1.12 -11.16 -18.04
C PRO A 30 -1.02 -9.98 -17.05
N PRO A 31 -1.69 -10.04 -15.88
CA PRO A 31 -1.60 -8.98 -14.87
C PRO A 31 -0.17 -8.62 -14.44
N ALA A 32 0.71 -9.62 -14.34
CA ALA A 32 2.11 -9.44 -13.96
C ALA A 32 2.89 -8.64 -15.02
N HIS A 33 2.71 -8.97 -16.30
CA HIS A 33 3.32 -8.25 -17.42
C HIS A 33 2.85 -6.78 -17.48
N PHE A 34 1.55 -6.57 -17.28
CA PHE A 34 0.96 -5.24 -17.24
C PHE A 34 1.53 -4.39 -16.09
N ALA A 35 1.60 -4.98 -14.89
CA ALA A 35 2.16 -4.31 -13.71
C ALA A 35 3.65 -3.99 -13.89
N ALA A 36 4.43 -4.91 -14.46
CA ALA A 36 5.84 -4.72 -14.80
C ALA A 36 6.07 -3.48 -15.67
N ARG A 37 5.27 -3.34 -16.73
CA ARG A 37 5.32 -2.19 -17.65
C ARG A 37 4.97 -0.87 -16.98
N ILE A 38 3.98 -0.84 -16.08
CA ILE A 38 3.54 0.40 -15.39
C ILE A 38 4.49 0.82 -14.27
N LEU A 39 5.07 -0.16 -13.59
CA LEU A 39 5.95 0.06 -12.45
C LEU A 39 7.42 0.20 -12.86
N ASP A 40 7.75 -0.03 -14.13
CA ASP A 40 9.12 -0.05 -14.66
C ASP A 40 9.99 -1.05 -13.89
N ARG A 41 9.49 -2.29 -13.79
CA ARG A 41 10.10 -3.41 -13.07
C ARG A 41 10.08 -4.69 -13.89
N PRO A 42 11.09 -5.57 -13.73
CA PRO A 42 11.02 -6.93 -14.25
C PRO A 42 9.81 -7.67 -13.67
N GLU A 43 9.14 -8.47 -14.49
CA GLU A 43 7.97 -9.25 -14.06
C GLU A 43 8.30 -10.20 -12.90
N GLY A 44 9.49 -10.80 -12.89
CA GLY A 44 9.95 -11.70 -11.84
C GLY A 44 10.20 -11.06 -10.48
N ASP A 45 10.27 -9.72 -10.42
CA ASP A 45 10.48 -8.97 -9.17
C ASP A 45 9.16 -8.59 -8.49
N LEU A 46 8.03 -8.83 -9.16
CA LEU A 46 6.71 -8.44 -8.70
C LEU A 46 5.95 -9.60 -8.09
N ASN A 47 5.37 -9.36 -6.93
CA ASN A 47 4.27 -10.18 -6.41
C ASN A 47 2.95 -9.54 -6.80
N ILE A 48 2.00 -10.35 -7.28
CA ILE A 48 0.74 -9.86 -7.83
C ILE A 48 -0.45 -10.49 -7.13
N VAL A 49 -1.42 -9.66 -6.76
CA VAL A 49 -2.77 -10.06 -6.35
C VAL A 49 -3.78 -9.35 -7.26
N ASP A 50 -4.41 -10.10 -8.16
CA ASP A 50 -5.51 -9.60 -9.01
C ASP A 50 -6.85 -9.91 -8.33
N ALA A 51 -7.56 -8.85 -7.91
CA ALA A 51 -8.82 -8.99 -7.19
C ALA A 51 -9.78 -7.83 -7.47
N PRO A 52 -11.10 -8.08 -7.43
CA PRO A 52 -12.08 -7.01 -7.48
C PRO A 52 -12.12 -6.25 -6.14
N TRP A 53 -12.00 -4.92 -6.20
CA TRP A 53 -12.15 -4.02 -5.07
C TRP A 53 -13.28 -3.01 -5.36
N ASN A 54 -14.34 -3.06 -4.55
CA ASN A 54 -15.56 -2.24 -4.72
C ASN A 54 -16.11 -2.27 -6.17
N GLY A 55 -16.14 -3.47 -6.76
CA GLY A 55 -16.66 -3.71 -8.12
C GLY A 55 -15.72 -3.34 -9.26
N ARG A 56 -14.52 -2.79 -8.97
CA ARG A 56 -13.49 -2.50 -9.97
C ARG A 56 -12.42 -3.57 -9.93
N ARG A 57 -11.94 -4.00 -11.10
CA ARG A 57 -10.77 -4.87 -11.16
C ARG A 57 -9.54 -4.08 -10.70
N THR A 58 -8.79 -4.66 -9.77
CA THR A 58 -7.60 -4.05 -9.20
C THR A 58 -6.46 -5.06 -9.17
N ILE A 59 -5.30 -4.65 -9.67
CA ILE A 59 -4.06 -5.43 -9.59
C ILE A 59 -3.21 -4.78 -8.51
N PHE A 60 -3.04 -5.48 -7.39
CA PHE A 60 -2.09 -5.10 -6.36
C PHE A 60 -0.74 -5.69 -6.72
N ALA A 61 0.28 -4.86 -6.72
CA ALA A 61 1.62 -5.26 -7.10
C ALA A 61 2.63 -4.71 -6.10
N ASP A 62 3.44 -5.60 -5.52
CA ASP A 62 4.56 -5.20 -4.67
C ASP A 62 5.90 -5.69 -5.21
N TYR A 63 6.95 -4.94 -4.88
CA TYR A 63 8.34 -5.32 -5.14
C TYR A 63 9.27 -4.79 -4.05
N GLN A 64 10.47 -5.37 -3.99
CA GLN A 64 11.53 -4.95 -3.08
C GLN A 64 12.40 -3.87 -3.73
N ARG A 65 12.70 -2.80 -2.98
CA ARG A 65 13.61 -1.74 -3.38
C ARG A 65 14.68 -1.58 -2.32
N GLY A 66 15.94 -1.67 -2.72
CA GLY A 66 17.07 -1.31 -1.87
C GLY A 66 17.43 0.17 -2.03
N GLU A 67 17.81 0.82 -0.93
CA GLU A 67 18.34 2.18 -0.92
C GLU A 67 19.62 2.24 -0.08
N LEU A 68 20.70 2.84 -0.61
CA LEU A 68 21.93 2.99 0.14
C LEU A 68 21.80 4.15 1.13
N GLN A 69 21.83 3.85 2.43
CA GLN A 69 21.82 4.83 3.51
C GLN A 69 23.01 4.55 4.43
N ASN A 70 23.84 5.57 4.70
CA ASN A 70 24.98 5.46 5.64
C ASN A 70 25.87 4.21 5.45
N ASN A 71 26.18 3.87 4.20
CA ASN A 71 26.99 2.70 3.79
C ASN A 71 26.36 1.31 4.01
N TYR A 72 25.05 1.24 4.25
CA TYR A 72 24.28 -0.02 4.21
C TYR A 72 23.06 0.11 3.30
N THR A 73 22.60 -1.00 2.75
CA THR A 73 21.37 -1.04 1.94
C THR A 73 20.19 -1.28 2.87
N VAL A 74 19.29 -0.31 2.92
CA VAL A 74 17.97 -0.44 3.56
C VAL A 74 16.99 -1.00 2.55
N SER A 75 16.22 -1.98 2.98
CA SER A 75 15.23 -2.64 2.13
C SER A 75 13.83 -2.09 2.38
N PHE A 76 13.09 -1.84 1.30
CA PHE A 76 11.70 -1.38 1.34
C PHE A 76 10.83 -2.29 0.49
N ARG A 77 9.62 -2.58 0.96
CA ARG A 77 8.58 -3.28 0.19
C ARG A 77 7.55 -2.26 -0.28
N GLU A 78 7.60 -1.87 -1.54
CA GLU A 78 6.64 -0.90 -2.09
C GLU A 78 5.40 -1.65 -2.60
N LEU A 79 4.20 -1.24 -2.18
CA LEU A 79 2.93 -1.79 -2.65
C LEU A 79 2.13 -0.73 -3.41
N PHE A 80 1.66 -1.09 -4.60
CA PHE A 80 0.81 -0.26 -5.46
C PHE A 80 -0.51 -0.97 -5.77
N ALA A 81 -1.57 -0.17 -5.98
CA ALA A 81 -2.82 -0.62 -6.57
C ALA A 81 -2.97 -0.03 -7.97
N LEU A 82 -3.10 -0.89 -8.97
CA LEU A 82 -3.48 -0.53 -10.33
C LEU A 82 -4.98 -0.76 -10.45
N VAL A 83 -5.77 0.31 -10.58
CA VAL A 83 -7.24 0.24 -10.53
C VAL A 83 -7.83 0.58 -11.89
N GLN A 84 -8.67 -0.31 -12.42
CA GLN A 84 -9.38 -0.07 -13.66
C GLN A 84 -10.45 1.04 -13.49
N GLN A 85 -10.43 2.00 -14.40
CA GLN A 85 -11.39 3.10 -14.48
C GLN A 85 -12.57 2.74 -15.40
N PRO A 86 -13.71 3.44 -15.30
CA PRO A 86 -14.90 3.16 -16.11
C PRO A 86 -14.69 3.24 -17.64
N ASP A 87 -13.72 4.03 -18.10
CA ASP A 87 -13.33 4.18 -19.51
C ASP A 87 -12.31 3.12 -19.99
N GLY A 88 -12.00 2.14 -19.12
CA GLY A 88 -11.05 1.07 -19.37
C GLY A 88 -9.58 1.46 -19.18
N ALA A 89 -9.27 2.72 -18.90
CA ALA A 89 -7.93 3.13 -18.50
C ALA A 89 -7.60 2.62 -17.08
N TRP A 90 -6.33 2.64 -16.71
CA TRP A 90 -5.87 2.22 -15.39
C TRP A 90 -5.21 3.37 -14.65
N GLY A 91 -5.54 3.51 -13.37
CA GLY A 91 -4.87 4.43 -12.46
C GLY A 91 -3.85 3.69 -11.60
N LYS A 92 -2.70 4.30 -11.34
CA LYS A 92 -1.70 3.82 -10.38
C LYS A 92 -1.83 4.60 -9.07
N ILE A 93 -1.96 3.89 -7.96
CA ILE A 93 -2.07 4.48 -6.62
C ILE A 93 -1.04 3.82 -5.71
N ALA A 94 -0.24 4.62 -5.02
CA ALA A 94 0.63 4.13 -3.96
C ALA A 94 -0.21 3.69 -2.75
N VAL A 95 0.02 2.49 -2.24
CA VAL A 95 -0.71 1.97 -1.08
C VAL A 95 0.11 2.21 0.18
N THR A 96 1.29 1.58 0.25
CA THR A 96 2.15 1.65 1.43
C THR A 96 3.56 1.22 1.08
N THR A 97 4.48 1.56 1.97
CA THR A 97 5.86 1.09 1.94
C THR A 97 6.08 0.29 3.22
N GLY A 98 6.43 -0.99 3.11
CA GLY A 98 6.90 -1.77 4.25
C GLY A 98 8.36 -1.43 4.51
N GLU A 99 8.61 -0.65 5.55
CA GLU A 99 9.95 -0.31 6.04
C GLU A 99 10.65 -1.55 6.59
N GLU A 100 11.98 -1.60 6.54
CA GLU A 100 12.76 -2.67 7.17
C GLU A 100 12.53 -2.67 8.69
N GLU A 101 12.23 -3.85 9.25
CA GLU A 101 12.09 -4.03 10.71
C GLU A 101 12.74 -5.34 11.17
N GLY A 102 14.06 -5.30 11.37
CA GLY A 102 14.87 -6.46 11.74
C GLY A 102 15.00 -7.52 10.63
N GLY A 103 14.35 -7.29 9.48
CA GLY A 103 14.35 -8.15 8.30
C GLY A 103 13.59 -7.47 7.15
N ASP A 104 13.57 -8.14 6.00
CA ASP A 104 12.87 -7.65 4.81
C ASP A 104 11.34 -7.75 4.98
N ALA A 105 10.64 -6.67 4.61
CA ALA A 105 9.19 -6.65 4.61
C ALA A 105 8.60 -7.50 3.48
N GLU A 106 7.52 -8.22 3.79
CA GLU A 106 6.68 -8.99 2.88
C GLU A 106 5.23 -8.52 2.97
N VAL A 107 4.52 -8.47 1.84
CA VAL A 107 3.05 -8.36 1.84
C VAL A 107 2.49 -9.77 2.05
N ALA A 108 2.17 -10.12 3.30
CA ALA A 108 1.70 -11.44 3.65
C ALA A 108 0.26 -11.72 3.21
N ALA A 109 -0.60 -10.70 3.24
CA ALA A 109 -1.97 -10.82 2.76
C ALA A 109 -2.59 -9.47 2.39
N ILE A 110 -3.49 -9.51 1.40
CA ILE A 110 -4.37 -8.41 1.05
C ILE A 110 -5.83 -8.88 1.23
N GLY A 111 -6.69 -8.00 1.75
CA GLY A 111 -8.11 -8.27 1.85
C GLY A 111 -8.94 -7.00 1.89
N PHE A 112 -10.26 -7.18 1.91
CA PHE A 112 -11.21 -6.07 1.90
C PHE A 112 -12.29 -6.27 2.94
N ALA A 113 -12.58 -5.25 3.73
CA ALA A 113 -13.64 -5.25 4.74
C ALA A 113 -14.16 -3.84 4.92
N ASN A 114 -15.43 -3.70 5.34
CA ASN A 114 -15.92 -2.41 5.80
C ASN A 114 -15.26 -2.03 7.13
N ALA A 115 -14.80 -0.80 7.26
CA ALA A 115 -14.00 -0.30 8.37
C ALA A 115 -14.37 1.14 8.79
N ASP A 116 -15.41 1.74 8.19
CA ASP A 116 -15.93 3.07 8.53
C ASP A 116 -17.48 3.17 8.52
N ARG A 117 -18.17 2.05 8.25
CA ARG A 117 -19.64 1.89 8.14
C ARG A 117 -20.29 2.48 6.90
N ASP A 118 -19.54 2.68 5.82
CA ASP A 118 -20.11 3.01 4.52
C ASP A 118 -20.50 1.76 3.70
N ALA A 119 -20.78 1.93 2.40
CA ALA A 119 -21.08 0.80 1.51
C ALA A 119 -19.83 0.17 0.91
N ASP A 120 -18.72 0.90 0.93
CA ASP A 120 -17.46 0.49 0.37
C ASP A 120 -16.71 -0.40 1.35
N ARG A 121 -15.67 -1.04 0.83
CA ARG A 121 -14.75 -1.83 1.62
C ARG A 121 -13.39 -1.18 1.54
N GLU A 122 -12.76 -1.03 2.69
CA GLU A 122 -11.40 -0.58 2.87
C GLU A 122 -10.44 -1.71 2.58
N LEU A 123 -9.23 -1.31 2.20
CA LEU A 123 -8.13 -2.22 1.95
C LEU A 123 -7.47 -2.60 3.28
N ILE A 124 -7.28 -3.90 3.48
CA ILE A 124 -6.46 -4.47 4.55
C ILE A 124 -5.18 -4.98 3.93
N VAL A 125 -4.04 -4.51 4.43
CA VAL A 125 -2.71 -5.04 4.11
C VAL A 125 -2.12 -5.62 5.39
N ILE A 126 -1.66 -6.87 5.34
CA ILE A 126 -0.89 -7.49 6.41
C ILE A 126 0.56 -7.54 5.94
N LEU A 127 1.42 -6.81 6.64
CA LEU A 127 2.86 -6.88 6.47
C LEU A 127 3.45 -7.94 7.40
N LYS A 128 4.56 -8.53 6.97
CA LYS A 128 5.32 -9.54 7.70
C LYS A 128 6.80 -9.29 7.55
N TRP A 129 7.56 -9.43 8.63
CA TRP A 129 9.02 -9.37 8.64
C TRP A 129 9.57 -10.63 9.28
N PRO A 130 10.04 -11.62 8.50
CA PRO A 130 10.70 -12.81 9.04
C PRO A 130 11.87 -12.41 9.95
N GLN A 131 11.93 -13.01 11.14
CA GLN A 131 12.96 -12.76 12.13
C GLN A 131 13.80 -14.02 12.33
N GLN A 132 15.12 -13.85 12.21
CA GLN A 132 16.09 -14.90 12.51
C GLN A 132 17.23 -14.31 13.34
N HIS A 133 17.11 -14.44 14.66
CA HIS A 133 18.12 -13.99 15.63
C HIS A 133 18.61 -15.17 16.48
N TYR A 134 19.76 -15.02 17.14
CA TYR A 134 20.31 -16.07 18.01
C TYR A 134 19.40 -16.39 19.20
N ASP A 135 18.67 -15.37 19.69
CA ASP A 135 17.83 -15.44 20.89
C ASP A 135 16.34 -15.68 20.57
N TYR A 136 15.89 -15.40 19.36
CA TYR A 136 14.50 -15.57 18.95
C TYR A 136 14.36 -15.78 17.44
N SER A 137 13.26 -16.43 17.05
CA SER A 137 12.91 -16.64 15.64
C SER A 137 11.40 -16.53 15.45
N GLY A 138 10.95 -16.22 14.24
CA GLY A 138 9.53 -16.09 13.93
C GLY A 138 9.29 -15.00 12.90
N ALA A 139 8.30 -14.15 13.13
CA ALA A 139 8.08 -12.95 12.33
C ALA A 139 7.39 -11.85 13.11
N PHE A 140 7.70 -10.60 12.75
CA PHE A 140 6.84 -9.48 13.08
C PHE A 140 5.71 -9.35 12.07
N TYR A 141 4.60 -8.79 12.50
CA TYR A 141 3.41 -8.55 11.70
C TYR A 141 2.82 -7.19 12.00
N GLU A 142 2.23 -6.56 11.00
CA GLU A 142 1.47 -5.32 11.15
C GLU A 142 0.24 -5.37 10.24
N VAL A 143 -0.90 -4.88 10.75
CA VAL A 143 -2.11 -4.67 9.96
C VAL A 143 -2.23 -3.18 9.65
N ARG A 144 -2.26 -2.84 8.35
CA ARG A 144 -2.52 -1.49 7.86
C ARG A 144 -3.85 -1.46 7.12
N LEU A 145 -4.73 -0.54 7.49
CA LEU A 145 -6.00 -0.29 6.82
C LEU A 145 -5.95 1.01 6.04
N PHE A 146 -6.54 1.00 4.86
CA PHE A 146 -6.58 2.15 3.97
C PHE A 146 -7.98 2.39 3.44
N ASP A 147 -8.33 3.67 3.39
CA ASP A 147 -9.57 4.14 2.77
C ASP A 147 -9.58 3.82 1.27
N THR A 148 -10.76 3.93 0.67
CA THR A 148 -10.96 3.83 -0.77
C THR A 148 -10.21 4.94 -1.53
N PRO A 149 -9.91 4.74 -2.83
CA PRO A 149 -9.20 5.73 -3.61
C PRO A 149 -10.04 6.99 -3.81
N ALA A 150 -9.59 8.11 -3.26
CA ALA A 150 -10.16 9.42 -3.56
C ALA A 150 -9.71 9.92 -4.95
N ILE A 151 -10.62 10.57 -5.68
CA ILE A 151 -10.36 11.10 -7.02
C ILE A 151 -9.16 12.05 -6.99
N GLY A 152 -8.21 11.83 -7.90
CA GLY A 152 -7.03 12.68 -8.07
C GLY A 152 -5.95 12.52 -7.00
N LYS A 153 -6.08 11.56 -6.07
CA LYS A 153 -5.03 11.26 -5.08
C LYS A 153 -4.06 10.20 -5.62
N PRO A 154 -2.74 10.46 -5.55
CA PRO A 154 -1.73 9.49 -6.01
C PRO A 154 -1.46 8.38 -4.99
N ALA A 155 -1.99 8.49 -3.77
CA ALA A 155 -1.78 7.54 -2.68
C ALA A 155 -3.09 7.31 -1.91
N LEU A 156 -3.23 6.13 -1.32
CA LEU A 156 -4.35 5.82 -0.42
C LEU A 156 -4.20 6.55 0.92
N THR A 157 -5.34 6.87 1.53
CA THR A 157 -5.36 7.43 2.88
C THR A 157 -5.20 6.31 3.90
N TYR A 158 -4.10 6.35 4.66
CA TYR A 158 -3.86 5.42 5.76
C TYR A 158 -4.77 5.72 6.95
N LEU A 159 -5.54 4.72 7.39
CA LEU A 159 -6.46 4.81 8.54
C LEU A 159 -5.70 4.52 9.83
N GLU A 160 -4.83 5.45 10.24
CA GLU A 160 -3.91 5.27 11.37
C GLU A 160 -4.63 4.90 12.68
N GLY A 161 -5.72 5.62 13.00
CA GLY A 161 -6.47 5.39 14.24
C GLY A 161 -7.09 3.99 14.32
N LEU A 162 -7.50 3.43 13.19
CA LEU A 162 -8.08 2.08 13.11
C LEU A 162 -6.99 1.01 13.05
N SER A 163 -5.93 1.24 12.26
CA SER A 163 -4.79 0.33 12.15
C SER A 163 -4.11 0.10 13.50
N LYS A 164 -3.99 1.14 14.33
CA LYS A 164 -3.48 1.03 15.71
C LYS A 164 -4.33 0.12 16.62
N LYS A 165 -5.61 -0.14 16.31
CA LYS A 165 -6.45 -1.08 17.08
C LYS A 165 -5.97 -2.52 16.95
N PHE A 166 -5.11 -2.82 15.98
CA PHE A 166 -4.49 -4.12 15.77
C PHE A 166 -3.13 -4.26 16.47
N GLY A 167 -2.73 -3.29 17.31
CA GLY A 167 -1.55 -3.38 18.16
C GLY A 167 -0.25 -2.91 17.53
N GLY A 168 -0.29 -2.32 16.33
CA GLY A 168 0.91 -1.93 15.59
C GLY A 168 1.74 -3.15 15.15
N VAL A 169 3.06 -2.96 15.08
CA VAL A 169 4.01 -4.05 14.83
C VAL A 169 4.03 -4.97 16.05
N GLY A 170 3.64 -6.23 15.85
CA GLY A 170 3.62 -7.25 16.89
C GLY A 170 4.33 -8.53 16.48
N CYS A 171 4.83 -9.26 17.47
CA CYS A 171 5.68 -10.42 17.28
C CYS A 171 4.88 -11.73 17.38
N GLU A 172 5.06 -12.58 16.37
CA GLU A 172 4.81 -14.01 16.44
C GLU A 172 6.18 -14.70 16.46
N CYS A 173 6.74 -14.87 17.65
CA CYS A 173 8.11 -15.35 17.78
C CYS A 173 8.25 -16.29 18.97
N SER A 174 9.17 -17.24 18.83
CA SER A 174 9.61 -18.12 19.90
C SER A 174 10.99 -17.68 20.37
N SER A 175 11.16 -17.57 21.68
CA SER A 175 12.45 -17.30 22.30
C SER A 175 13.19 -18.61 22.58
N ARG A 176 14.52 -18.53 22.55
CA ARG A 176 15.40 -19.66 22.86
C ARG A 176 15.21 -20.19 24.28
N GLU A 177 14.86 -19.33 25.23
CA GLU A 177 14.68 -19.69 26.64
C GLU A 177 13.29 -20.28 26.94
N GLY A 178 12.45 -20.47 25.92
CA GLY A 178 11.17 -21.18 26.04
C GLY A 178 9.94 -20.30 26.24
N GLY A 179 9.97 -19.05 25.77
CA GLY A 179 8.82 -18.15 25.79
C GLY A 179 8.31 -17.82 24.38
N ASP A 180 7.02 -17.99 24.15
CA ASP A 180 6.38 -17.66 22.88
C ASP A 180 5.55 -16.37 23.00
N THR A 181 5.67 -15.50 22.00
CA THR A 181 4.79 -14.36 21.78
C THR A 181 3.93 -14.66 20.57
N HIS A 182 2.62 -14.43 20.67
CA HIS A 182 1.70 -14.65 19.58
C HIS A 182 1.04 -13.36 19.11
N TYR A 183 1.14 -13.09 17.81
CA TYR A 183 0.41 -12.01 17.17
C TYR A 183 -0.93 -12.51 16.65
N ARG A 184 -2.00 -11.84 17.05
CA ARG A 184 -3.37 -12.32 16.80
C ARG A 184 -3.84 -12.14 15.36
N PHE A 185 -3.33 -11.11 14.67
CA PHE A 185 -3.93 -10.59 13.43
C PHE A 185 -3.14 -10.95 12.17
N LYS A 186 -2.70 -12.21 12.08
CA LYS A 186 -1.87 -12.71 10.96
C LYS A 186 -2.66 -13.06 9.70
N THR A 187 -3.99 -13.00 9.75
CA THR A 187 -4.87 -13.39 8.63
C THR A 187 -5.98 -12.37 8.42
N ILE A 188 -6.43 -12.24 7.18
CA ILE A 188 -7.57 -11.38 6.82
C ILE A 188 -8.83 -11.77 7.60
N ALA A 189 -9.05 -13.06 7.86
CA ALA A 189 -10.19 -13.53 8.64
C ALA A 189 -10.14 -13.01 10.09
N ALA A 190 -8.98 -13.07 10.74
CA ALA A 190 -8.80 -12.55 12.10
C ALA A 190 -8.98 -11.02 12.16
N VAL A 191 -8.50 -10.29 11.15
CA VAL A 191 -8.71 -8.84 11.03
C VAL A 191 -10.20 -8.52 10.87
N LYS A 192 -10.90 -9.20 9.97
CA LYS A 192 -12.35 -9.03 9.76
C LYS A 192 -13.18 -9.32 10.99
N GLN A 193 -12.81 -10.37 11.73
CA GLN A 193 -13.49 -10.70 12.98
C GLN A 193 -13.32 -9.59 14.03
N GLU A 194 -12.14 -8.99 14.08
CA GLU A 194 -11.88 -7.89 15.01
C GLU A 194 -12.58 -6.60 14.60
N LEU A 195 -12.63 -6.26 13.31
CA LEU A 195 -13.43 -5.13 12.82
C LEU A 195 -14.90 -5.26 13.25
N LYS A 196 -15.50 -6.44 13.09
CA LYS A 196 -16.85 -6.72 13.59
C LYS A 196 -16.98 -6.53 15.10
N ARG A 197 -15.99 -6.97 15.88
CA ARG A 197 -15.97 -6.78 17.33
C ARG A 197 -15.87 -5.30 17.73
N LEU A 198 -15.17 -4.49 16.93
CA LEU A 198 -15.05 -3.04 17.10
C LEU A 198 -16.31 -2.28 16.64
N GLY A 199 -17.24 -2.97 15.98
CA GLY A 199 -18.54 -2.42 15.58
C GLY A 199 -18.57 -1.85 14.16
N TYR A 200 -17.77 -2.41 13.25
CA TYR A 200 -17.84 -2.17 11.80
C TYR A 200 -18.57 -3.33 11.10
#